data_AF-R9AEA1-F1
#
_entry.id   AF-R9AEA1-F1
#
_cell.length_a   1.000
_cell.length_b   1.000
_cell.length_c   1.000
_cell.angle_alpha   90.00
_cell.angle_beta   90.00
_cell.angle_gamma   90.00
#
_symmetry.space_group_name_H-M   'P 1'
#
loop_
_entity.id
_entity.type
_entity.pdbx_description
1 polymer ?
#
loop_
_entity_poly.entity_id
_entity_poly.type
_entity_poly.pdbx_seq_one_letter_code
_entity_poly.pdbx_strand_id
1 'polypeptide(L)' 'MEKNKKAKAKFETLSPSLQNEIMRYIVQLKSEESKKENVVRVIQYLLGKSKFLGREIV' A
#
# COMPACT_ATOMS: atom_id res chain seq x y z
N MET A 1 -2.49 17.78 3.82
CA MET A 1 -2.05 16.41 3.47
C MET A 1 -2.89 15.36 4.19
N GLU A 2 -4.21 15.33 3.97
CA GLU A 2 -5.11 14.34 4.57
C GLU A 2 -5.38 13.18 3.59
N LYS A 3 -4.34 12.61 3.00
CA LYS A 3 -4.53 11.50 2.07
C LYS A 3 -4.77 10.21 2.87
N ASN A 4 -6.04 10.02 3.23
CA ASN A 4 -6.67 8.79 3.71
C ASN A 4 -6.22 8.28 5.09
N LYS A 5 -6.68 8.95 6.16
CA LYS A 5 -6.44 8.54 7.58
C LYS A 5 -6.79 7.06 7.83
N LYS A 6 -7.85 6.54 7.20
CA LYS A 6 -8.28 5.14 7.32
C LYS A 6 -7.26 4.15 6.74
N ALA A 7 -6.69 4.45 5.58
CA ALA A 7 -5.65 3.61 4.98
C ALA A 7 -4.36 3.63 5.81
N LYS A 8 -3.98 4.81 6.33
CA LYS A 8 -2.83 4.94 7.24
C LYS A 8 -3.00 4.10 8.50
N ALA A 9 -4.14 4.21 9.18
CA ALA A 9 -4.44 3.41 10.37
C ALA A 9 -4.38 1.90 10.06
N LYS A 10 -4.91 1.47 8.90
CA LYS A 10 -4.79 0.06 8.48
C LYS A 10 -3.35 -0.36 8.20
N PHE A 11 -2.56 0.48 7.54
CA PHE A 11 -1.14 0.22 7.31
C PHE A 11 -0.38 0.01 8.62
N GLU A 12 -0.62 0.88 9.61
CA GLU A 12 0.02 0.82 10.93
C GLU A 12 -0.34 -0.46 11.71
N THR A 13 -1.49 -1.08 11.41
CA THR A 13 -1.89 -2.37 12.01
C THR A 13 -1.32 -3.60 11.30
N LEU A 14 -0.70 -3.45 10.12
CA LEU A 14 -0.10 -4.58 9.41
C LEU A 14 1.14 -5.09 10.16
N SER A 15 1.48 -6.36 9.95
CA SER A 15 2.74 -6.91 10.47
C SER A 15 3.94 -6.10 9.93
N PRO A 16 5.02 -5.94 10.70
CA PRO A 16 6.22 -5.22 10.25
C PRO A 16 6.79 -5.79 8.93
N SER A 17 6.70 -7.10 8.73
CA SER A 17 7.14 -7.76 7.49
C SER A 17 6.35 -7.28 6.27
N LEU A 18 5.02 -7.16 6.39
CA LEU A 18 4.17 -6.71 5.28
C LEU A 18 4.31 -5.20 5.04
N GLN A 19 4.46 -4.39 6.09
CA GLN A 19 4.78 -2.96 5.93
C GLN A 19 6.09 -2.78 5.14
N ASN A 20 7.14 -3.51 5.52
CA ASN A 20 8.44 -3.46 4.84
C ASN A 20 8.37 -3.97 3.40
N GLU A 21 7.59 -5.01 3.13
CA GLU A 21 7.36 -5.53 1.77
C GLU A 21 6.71 -4.48 0.87
N ILE A 22 5.65 -3.82 1.36
CA ILE A 22 4.97 -2.73 0.63
C ILE A 22 5.94 -1.57 0.37
N MET A 23 6.69 -1.13 1.38
CA MET A 23 7.64 -0.03 1.24
C MET A 23 8.76 -0.35 0.28
N ARG A 24 9.34 -1.56 0.38
CA ARG A 24 10.38 -2.04 -0.54
C ARG A 24 9.88 -2.06 -1.98
N TYR A 25 8.66 -2.56 -2.20
CA TYR A 25 8.06 -2.58 -3.54
C TYR A 25 7.94 -1.18 -4.13
N ILE A 26 7.40 -0.21 -3.37
CA ILE A 26 7.23 1.17 -3.86
C ILE A 26 8.59 1.83 -4.12
N VAL A 27 9.55 1.70 -3.20
CA VAL A 27 10.88 2.34 -3.31
C VAL A 27 11.68 1.81 -4.51
N GLN A 28 11.52 0.53 -4.87
CA GLN A 28 12.20 -0.09 -6.01
C GLN A 28 11.68 0.37 -7.38
N LEU A 29 10.54 1.08 -7.45
CA LEU A 29 9.99 1.58 -8.71
C LEU A 29 10.85 2.71 -9.28
N LYS A 30 11.15 2.62 -10.58
CA LYS A 30 12.10 3.51 -11.28
C LYS A 30 11.55 4.92 -11.51
N SER A 31 10.24 5.09 -11.69
CA SER A 31 9.64 6.39 -11.98
C SER A 31 8.75 6.89 -10.85
N GLU A 32 8.73 8.21 -10.66
CA GLU A 32 7.84 8.87 -9.71
C GLU A 32 6.36 8.67 -10.03
N GLU A 33 6.03 8.56 -11.32
CA GLU A 33 4.68 8.22 -11.77
C GLU A 33 4.27 6.83 -11.30
N SER A 34 5.09 5.81 -11.55
CA SER A 34 4.79 4.45 -11.09
C SER A 34 4.72 4.37 -9.56
N LYS A 35 5.54 5.13 -8.83
CA LYS A 35 5.42 5.23 -7.36
C LYS A 35 4.04 5.77 -6.96
N LYS A 36 3.58 6.87 -7.57
CA LYS A 36 2.27 7.47 -7.28
C LYS A 36 1.12 6.51 -7.59
N GLU A 37 1.14 5.84 -8.73
CA GLU A 37 0.12 4.85 -9.11
C GLU A 37 0.07 3.68 -8.12
N ASN A 38 1.24 3.16 -7.72
CA ASN A 38 1.29 2.03 -6.79
C ASN A 38 0.93 2.43 -5.36
N VAL A 39 1.21 3.66 -4.93
CA VAL A 39 0.67 4.20 -3.68
C VAL A 39 -0.85 4.19 -3.70
N VAL A 40 -1.49 4.56 -4.82
CA VAL A 40 -2.95 4.49 -4.96
C VAL A 40 -3.43 3.04 -4.87
N ARG A 41 -2.78 2.09 -5.54
CA ARG A 41 -3.12 0.66 -5.46
C ARG A 41 -3.01 0.10 -4.04
N VAL A 42 -1.96 0.47 -3.32
CA VAL A 42 -1.78 0.10 -1.90
C VAL A 42 -2.89 0.69 -1.04
N ILE A 43 -3.27 1.95 -1.25
CA ILE A 43 -4.41 2.55 -0.54
C ILE A 43 -5.70 1.78 -0.82
N GLN A 44 -5.99 1.40 -2.07
CA GLN A 44 -7.18 0.60 -2.40
C GLN A 44 -7.16 -0.77 -1.71
N TYR A 45 -6.00 -1.42 -1.66
CA TYR A 45 -5.82 -2.68 -0.93
C TYR A 45 -6.03 -2.54 0.57
N LEU A 46 -5.44 -1.53 1.20
CA LEU A 46 -5.61 -1.24 2.63
C LEU A 46 -7.06 -0.92 3.00
N LEU A 47 -7.86 -0.48 2.03
CA LEU A 47 -9.29 -0.22 2.17
C LEU A 47 -10.17 -1.43 1.80
N GLY A 48 -9.58 -2.57 1.43
CA GLY A 48 -10.31 -3.79 1.04
C GLY A 48 -10.98 -3.71 -0.33
N LYS A 49 -10.55 -2.78 -1.19
CA LYS A 49 -11.17 -2.52 -2.51
C LYS A 49 -10.46 -3.20 -3.68
N SER A 50 -9.27 -3.76 -3.45
CA SER A 50 -8.49 -4.46 -4.47
C SER A 50 -7.53 -5.46 -3.83
N LYS A 51 -7.09 -6.47 -4.60
CA LYS A 51 -5.98 -7.34 -4.21
C LYS A 51 -4.64 -6.63 -4.45
N PHE A 52 -3.64 -6.84 -3.58
CA PHE A 52 -2.27 -6.36 -3.79
C PHE A 52 -1.32 -7.56 -3.79
N LEU A 53 -0.48 -7.67 -4.83
CA LEU A 53 0.44 -8.80 -5.02
C LEU A 53 -0.24 -10.19 -4.99
N GLY A 54 -1.49 -10.28 -5.47
CA GLY A 54 -2.27 -11.53 -5.47
C GLY A 54 -2.76 -12.00 -4.09
N ARG A 55 -2.48 -11.24 -3.02
CA ARG A 55 -3.01 -11.52 -1.68
C ARG A 55 -4.34 -10.80 -1.50
N GLU A 56 -5.37 -11.58 -1.19
CA GLU A 56 -6.64 -11.08 -0.67
C GLU A 56 -6.53 -11.09 0.86
N ILE A 57 -6.79 -9.95 1.52
CA ILE A 57 -7.07 -10.00 2.95
C ILE A 57 -8.56 -10.31 3.04
N VAL A 58 -8.85 -11.53 3.48
CA VAL A 58 -10.20 -11.97 3.88
C VAL A 58 -10.45 -11.49 5.31
#